data_AF-A0A1Q7D396-F1
#
_entry.id   AF-A0A1Q7D396-F1
#
_cell.length_a   1.000
_cell.length_b   1.000
_cell.length_c   1.000
_cell.angle_alpha   90.00
_cell.angle_beta   90.00
_cell.angle_gamma   90.00
#
_symmetry.space_group_name_H-M   'P 1'
#
loop_
_entity.id
_entity.type
_entity.pdbx_description
1 polymer ?
#
loop_
_entity_poly.entity_id
_entity_poly.type
_entity_poly.pdbx_seq_one_letter_code
_entity_poly.pdbx_strand_id
1 'polypeptide(L)'
;MSEILAHGAYLCLRRFGGGDVGSAGAARVAALAERLQLRNEFDPEWTPSRESIAFLRRHDATPGDIADDDLLQADWVIHVASKRQEAITTRSSFQ
;
A
#
# COMPACT_ATOMS: atom_id res chain seq x y z
N MET A 1 25.68 -6.28 12.03
CA MET A 1 24.71 -5.93 10.95
C MET A 1 23.33 -6.03 11.55
N SER A 2 22.51 -5.00 11.40
CA SER A 2 21.13 -5.02 11.87
C SER A 2 20.28 -5.94 10.99
N GLU A 3 19.42 -6.75 11.60
CA GLU A 3 18.47 -7.61 10.89
C GLU A 3 17.45 -6.74 10.14
N ILE A 4 17.22 -7.03 8.85
CA ILE A 4 16.15 -6.38 8.08
C ILE A 4 14.83 -7.01 8.51
N LEU A 5 13.94 -6.20 9.09
CA LEU A 5 12.68 -6.69 9.67
C LEU A 5 11.59 -6.88 8.61
N ALA A 6 11.54 -6.01 7.60
CA ALA A 6 10.62 -6.06 6.46
C ALA A 6 11.12 -5.13 5.33
N HIS A 7 10.60 -5.37 4.14
CA HIS A 7 10.73 -4.53 2.96
C HIS A 7 9.40 -3.81 2.72
N GLY A 8 9.46 -2.49 2.61
CA GLY A 8 8.31 -1.63 2.31
C GLY A 8 8.27 -1.23 0.84
N ALA A 9 7.07 -1.18 0.27
CA ALA A 9 6.82 -0.60 -1.05
C ALA A 9 5.61 0.34 -0.98
N TYR A 10 5.65 1.39 -1.80
CA TYR A 10 4.60 2.41 -1.89
C TYR A 10 4.08 2.50 -3.31
N LEU A 11 2.76 2.62 -3.46
CA LEU A 11 2.13 3.05 -4.70
C LEU A 11 1.43 4.38 -4.46
N CYS A 12 1.98 5.44 -5.07
CA CYS A 12 1.46 6.80 -5.01
C CYS A 12 0.44 7.01 -6.13
N LEU A 13 -0.80 7.29 -5.75
CA LEU A 13 -1.90 7.51 -6.67
C LEU A 13 -2.28 8.98 -6.68
N ARG A 14 -2.36 9.54 -7.88
CA ARG A 14 -2.88 10.88 -8.12
C ARG A 14 -4.21 10.79 -8.83
N ARG A 15 -5.17 11.62 -8.41
CA ARG A 15 -6.45 11.75 -9.09
C ARG A 15 -6.22 12.41 -10.43
N PHE A 16 -6.44 11.68 -11.52
CA PHE A 16 -6.45 12.27 -12.86
C PHE A 16 -7.89 12.42 -13.34
N GLY A 17 -8.40 13.65 -13.36
CA GLY A 17 -9.76 13.96 -13.79
C GLY A 17 -10.87 13.66 -12.77
N GLY A 18 -12.05 14.23 -13.02
CA GLY A 18 -13.23 14.20 -12.12
C GLY A 18 -13.95 12.86 -11.99
N GLY A 19 -13.34 11.75 -12.38
CA GLY A 19 -13.94 10.42 -12.23
C GLY A 19 -14.04 10.00 -10.76
N ASP A 20 -15.05 9.20 -10.43
CA ASP A 20 -15.20 8.58 -9.12
C ASP A 20 -14.25 7.37 -9.00
N VAL A 21 -13.01 7.67 -8.58
CA VAL A 21 -11.96 6.66 -8.32
C VAL A 21 -12.33 5.79 -7.10
N GLY A 22 -13.26 6.24 -6.25
CA GLY A 22 -13.54 5.66 -4.93
C GLY A 22 -14.09 4.24 -4.98
N SER A 23 -14.98 3.91 -5.91
CA SER A 23 -15.64 2.60 -5.95
C SER A 23 -14.87 1.56 -6.78
N ALA A 24 -14.46 1.91 -8.00
CA ALA A 24 -13.85 0.96 -8.94
C ALA A 24 -12.40 0.58 -8.59
N GLY A 25 -11.67 1.47 -7.89
CA GLY A 25 -10.31 1.23 -7.43
C GLY A 25 -10.25 0.33 -6.20
N ALA A 26 -11.13 0.59 -5.21
CA ALA A 26 -11.11 -0.11 -3.93
C ALA A 26 -11.29 -1.63 -4.07
N ALA A 27 -12.21 -2.09 -4.93
CA ALA A 27 -12.45 -3.52 -5.14
C ALA A 27 -11.22 -4.24 -5.76
N ARG A 28 -10.51 -3.58 -6.67
CA ARG A 28 -9.30 -4.15 -7.31
C ARG A 28 -8.15 -4.27 -6.32
N VAL A 29 -8.03 -3.29 -5.43
CA VAL A 29 -6.99 -3.26 -4.40
C VAL A 29 -7.29 -4.31 -3.31
N ALA A 30 -8.56 -4.46 -2.90
CA ALA A 30 -8.97 -5.53 -1.99
C ALA A 30 -8.68 -6.93 -2.57
N ALA A 31 -9.06 -7.17 -3.83
CA ALA A 31 -8.76 -8.45 -4.51
C ALA A 31 -7.25 -8.71 -4.65
N LEU A 32 -6.45 -7.65 -4.84
CA LEU A 32 -5.00 -7.78 -4.84
C LEU A 32 -4.47 -8.16 -3.44
N ALA A 33 -4.94 -7.51 -2.39
CA ALA A 33 -4.55 -7.81 -1.02
C ALA A 33 -4.89 -9.26 -0.66
N GLU A 34 -6.08 -9.74 -1.00
CA GLU A 34 -6.49 -11.13 -0.82
C GLU A 34 -5.56 -12.10 -1.57
N ARG A 35 -5.29 -11.84 -2.85
CA ARG A 35 -4.41 -12.68 -3.67
C ARG A 35 -2.97 -12.74 -3.13
N LEU A 36 -2.50 -11.65 -2.55
CA LEU A 36 -1.17 -11.57 -1.95
C LEU A 36 -1.15 -12.00 -0.48
N GLN A 37 -2.31 -12.37 0.08
CA GLN A 37 -2.51 -12.72 1.48
C GLN A 37 -2.05 -11.60 2.44
N LEU A 38 -2.18 -10.35 2.01
CA LEU A 38 -1.86 -9.17 2.81
C LEU A 38 -3.08 -8.76 3.63
N ARG A 39 -2.86 -8.47 4.91
CA ARG A 39 -3.88 -8.00 5.85
C ARG A 39 -3.78 -6.49 6.06
N ASN A 40 -4.91 -5.84 6.23
CA ASN A 40 -4.92 -4.40 6.50
C ASN A 40 -4.36 -4.12 7.91
N GLU A 41 -3.38 -3.22 8.03
CA GLU A 41 -2.77 -2.87 9.32
C GLU A 41 -3.70 -2.17 10.31
N PHE A 42 -4.82 -1.64 9.83
CA PHE A 42 -5.84 -1.00 10.65
C PHE A 42 -7.06 -1.90 10.93
N ASP A 43 -6.99 -3.19 10.56
CA ASP A 43 -8.01 -4.16 10.93
C ASP A 43 -8.02 -4.34 12.46
N PRO A 44 -9.10 -3.97 13.18
CA PRO A 44 -9.11 -3.93 14.65
C PRO A 44 -8.96 -5.30 15.29
N GLU A 45 -9.24 -6.38 14.55
CA GLU A 45 -9.11 -7.75 15.03
C GLU A 45 -7.69 -8.33 14.80
N TRP A 46 -6.78 -7.52 14.27
CA TRP A 46 -5.47 -7.98 13.82
C TRP A 46 -4.31 -7.21 14.45
N THR A 47 -3.28 -7.95 14.88
CA THR A 47 -2.00 -7.36 15.28
C THR A 47 -1.09 -7.32 14.06
N PRO A 48 -0.51 -6.15 13.71
CA PRO A 48 0.34 -6.02 12.54
C PRO A 48 1.46 -7.05 12.46
N SER A 49 1.32 -7.97 11.50
CA SER A 49 2.40 -8.86 11.06
C SER A 49 3.27 -8.16 10.02
N ARG A 50 4.48 -8.68 9.78
CA ARG A 50 5.41 -8.17 8.75
C ARG A 50 4.96 -8.48 7.30
N GLU A 51 3.74 -8.98 7.12
CA GLU A 51 2.99 -9.04 5.84
C GLU A 51 1.72 -8.19 6.02
N SER A 52 1.71 -6.96 5.51
CA SER A 52 0.59 -6.02 5.69
C SER A 52 0.38 -5.12 4.48
N ILE A 53 -0.83 -4.54 4.41
CA ILE A 53 -1.19 -3.47 3.49
C ILE A 53 -1.88 -2.33 4.24
N ALA A 54 -1.67 -1.09 3.81
CA ALA A 54 -2.32 0.09 4.36
C ALA A 54 -2.83 1.00 3.25
N PHE A 55 -4.00 1.58 3.46
CA PHE A 55 -4.59 2.58 2.55
C PHE A 55 -4.59 3.93 3.23
N LEU A 56 -3.63 4.76 2.85
CA LEU A 56 -3.42 6.07 3.46
C LEU A 56 -4.00 7.12 2.53
N ARG A 57 -4.85 8.00 3.09
CA ARG A 57 -5.19 9.26 2.43
C ARG A 57 -4.23 10.32 2.91
N ARG A 58 -3.91 11.27 2.05
CA ARG A 58 -3.21 12.46 2.48
C ARG A 58 -4.08 13.20 3.51
N HIS A 59 -3.57 13.30 4.73
CA HIS A 59 -3.97 14.31 5.69
C HIS A 59 -3.09 15.55 5.47
N ASP A 60 -3.53 16.74 5.85
CA ASP A 60 -2.74 17.97 5.72
C ASP A 60 -1.34 17.77 6.33
N ALA A 61 -0.35 17.62 5.45
CA ALA A 61 1.07 17.47 5.77
C ALA A 61 1.79 18.70 5.25
N THR A 62 2.69 19.27 6.07
CA THR A 62 3.41 20.49 5.69
C THR A 62 4.45 20.17 4.62
N PRO A 63 4.49 20.90 3.50
CA PRO A 63 5.56 20.76 2.52
C PRO A 63 6.93 20.94 3.19
N GLY A 64 7.84 19.97 3.03
CA GLY A 64 9.13 19.89 3.72
C GLY A 64 9.27 18.71 4.68
N ASP A 65 8.15 18.16 5.15
CA ASP A 65 8.14 16.94 5.98
C ASP A 65 8.33 15.66 5.14
N ILE A 66 8.04 15.74 3.84
CA ILE A 66 8.13 14.64 2.88
C ILE A 66 9.16 15.01 1.81
N ALA A 67 10.28 14.28 1.78
CA ALA A 67 11.36 14.47 0.82
C ALA A 67 11.12 13.76 -0.53
N ASP A 68 10.16 12.84 -0.59
CA ASP A 68 9.81 12.08 -1.80
C ASP A 68 8.72 12.82 -2.58
N ASP A 69 9.04 13.28 -3.79
CA ASP A 69 8.14 14.08 -4.64
C ASP A 69 6.88 13.31 -5.05
N ASP A 70 6.98 12.00 -5.32
CA ASP A 70 5.82 11.19 -5.71
C ASP A 70 4.86 11.03 -4.53
N LEU A 71 5.40 10.86 -3.32
CA LEU A 71 4.63 10.84 -2.08
C LEU A 71 4.01 12.21 -1.76
N LEU A 72 4.78 13.29 -1.97
CA LEU A 72 4.32 14.67 -1.76
C LEU A 72 3.14 15.05 -2.68
N GLN A 73 3.10 14.50 -3.89
CA GLN A 73 2.05 14.78 -4.87
C GLN A 73 0.89 13.76 -4.82
N ALA A 74 0.99 12.71 -4.01
CA ALA A 74 -0.04 11.67 -3.93
C ALA A 74 -1.30 12.17 -3.20
N ASP A 75 -2.46 11.81 -3.74
CA ASP A 75 -3.75 11.95 -3.05
C ASP A 75 -4.02 10.72 -2.16
N TRP A 76 -3.55 9.56 -2.62
CA TRP A 76 -3.63 8.28 -1.90
C TRP A 76 -2.32 7.51 -2.01
N VAL A 77 -2.00 6.78 -0.95
CA VAL A 77 -0.82 5.94 -0.87
C VAL A 77 -1.25 4.55 -0.43
N ILE A 78 -0.80 3.55 -1.18
CA ILE A 78 -0.88 2.15 -0.74
C ILE A 78 0.49 1.77 -0.22
N HIS A 79 0.58 1.45 1.08
CA HIS A 79 1.78 0.90 1.70
C HIS A 79 1.66 -0.62 1.77
N VAL A 80 2.72 -1.34 1.41
CA VAL A 80 2.84 -2.79 1.58
C VAL A 80 4.14 -3.09 2.30
N ALA A 81 4.07 -3.90 3.35
CA ALA A 81 5.24 -4.45 4.02
C ALA A 81 5.28 -5.97 3.84
N SER A 82 6.44 -6.52 3.49
CA SER A 82 6.67 -7.96 3.38
C SER A 82 8.04 -8.35 3.90
N LYS A 83 8.21 -9.58 4.38
CA LYS A 83 9.54 -10.15 4.64
C LYS A 83 10.28 -10.50 3.36
N ARG A 84 9.60 -10.54 2.22
CA ARG A 84 10.15 -10.90 0.91
C ARG A 84 10.63 -9.64 0.19
N GLN A 85 11.85 -9.68 -0.32
CA GLN A 85 12.43 -8.62 -1.16
C GLN A 85 12.03 -8.77 -2.63
N GLU A 86 11.64 -9.97 -3.05
CA GLU A 86 11.44 -10.31 -4.46
C GLU A 86 10.20 -9.66 -5.06
N ALA A 87 10.33 -9.18 -6.31
CA ALA A 87 9.20 -8.66 -7.05
C ALA A 87 8.23 -9.78 -7.43
N ILE A 88 6.94 -9.59 -7.11
CA ILE A 88 5.88 -10.52 -7.51
C ILE A 88 5.65 -10.37 -9.02
N THR A 89 6.17 -11.33 -9.79
CA THR A 89 6.23 -11.27 -11.27
C THR A 89 5.15 -12.11 -11.97
N THR A 90 4.44 -12.98 -11.25
CA THR A 90 3.44 -13.89 -11.84
C THR A 90 2.04 -13.71 -11.26
N ARG A 91 1.02 -13.81 -12.12
CA ARG A 91 -0.34 -14.25 -11.75
C ARG A 91 -0.26 -15.72 -11.31
N SER A 92 0.36 -15.99 -10.18
CA SER A 92 0.35 -17.35 -9.64
C SER A 92 -1.03 -17.61 -9.06
N SER A 93 -1.76 -18.52 -9.69
CA SER A 93 -2.92 -19.19 -9.11
C SER A 93 -2.50 -19.81 -7.79
N PHE A 94 -2.92 -19.25 -6.67
CA PHE A 94 -2.83 -19.94 -5.38
C PHE A 94 -4.00 -20.92 -5.33
N GLN A 95 -3.68 -22.21 -5.22
CA GLN A 95 -4.64 -23.28 -4.88
C GLN A 95 -5.17 -23.09 -3.46
#